data_AF-A0A1I6D5I1-F1
#
_entry.id   AF-A0A1I6D5I1-F1
#
_cell.length_a   1.000
_cell.length_b   1.000
_cell.length_c   1.000
_cell.angle_alpha   90.00
_cell.angle_beta   90.00
_cell.angle_gamma   90.00
#
_symmetry.space_group_name_H-M   'P 1'
#
loop_
_entity.id
_entity.type
_entity.pdbx_description
1 polymer ?
#
loop_
_entity_poly.entity_id
_entity_poly.type
_entity_poly.pdbx_seq_one_letter_code
_entity_poly.pdbx_strand_id
1 'polypeptide(L)'
;MDTDLISFETLLATRDSAYWVMWGAIATGVAAFGSVMTLIVAGAALNTWKQQEKTKIRSELKRSLLALDYAVHMMPDTWNSLTAQRVNIALTQKAFRFDGDEDAIVAMIELKKCWHEALSAWVMCEGQLKNTNLTKLWNELSESYLEFLEGKATKLKILEKLAEMHSVKFIFD
;
A
#
# COMPACT_ATOMS: atom_id res chain seq x y z
N MET A 1 37.85 24.89 -67.49
CA MET A 1 36.90 24.14 -66.65
C MET A 1 35.53 24.64 -67.06
N ASP A 2 34.83 23.84 -67.85
CA ASP A 2 33.63 24.28 -68.56
C ASP A 2 32.47 24.45 -67.57
N THR A 3 31.87 25.62 -67.59
CA THR A 3 30.75 26.02 -66.72
C THR A 3 29.59 25.03 -66.80
N ASP A 4 29.39 24.41 -67.97
CA ASP A 4 28.36 23.40 -68.20
C ASP A 4 28.62 22.11 -67.40
N LEU A 5 29.87 21.67 -67.28
CA LEU A 5 30.24 20.48 -66.50
C LEU A 5 29.95 20.70 -65.01
N ILE A 6 30.33 21.88 -64.48
CA ILE A 6 30.05 22.27 -63.10
C ILE A 6 28.55 22.34 -62.84
N SER A 7 27.78 22.91 -63.78
CA SER A 7 26.33 23.01 -63.67
C SER A 7 25.65 21.64 -63.67
N PHE A 8 26.19 20.67 -64.41
CA PHE A 8 25.67 19.31 -64.46
C PHE A 8 25.98 18.50 -63.18
N GLU A 9 27.21 18.59 -62.67
CA GLU A 9 27.59 17.93 -61.41
C GLU A 9 26.82 18.49 -60.22
N THR A 10 26.63 19.81 -60.17
CA THR A 10 25.82 20.47 -59.12
C THR A 10 24.34 20.07 -59.22
N LEU A 11 23.80 19.87 -60.42
CA LEU A 11 22.43 19.38 -60.62
C LEU A 11 22.28 17.93 -60.10
N LEU A 12 23.23 17.05 -60.41
CA LEU A 12 23.24 15.67 -59.89
C LEU A 12 23.34 15.63 -58.37
N ALA A 13 24.24 16.41 -57.77
CA ALA A 13 24.37 16.51 -56.31
C ALA A 13 23.11 17.07 -55.64
N THR A 14 22.43 18.03 -56.29
CA THR A 14 21.16 18.58 -55.80
C THR A 14 20.03 17.54 -55.87
N ARG A 15 20.00 16.72 -56.94
CA ARG A 15 19.03 15.63 -57.07
C ARG A 15 19.23 14.55 -56.02
N ASP A 16 20.47 14.11 -55.82
CA ASP A 16 20.78 13.05 -54.87
C ASP A 16 20.53 13.52 -53.42
N SER A 17 20.85 14.78 -53.10
CA SER A 17 20.50 15.35 -51.80
C SER A 17 18.98 15.44 -51.59
N ALA A 18 18.20 15.76 -52.62
CA ALA A 18 16.73 15.75 -52.54
C ALA A 18 16.16 14.34 -52.24
N TYR A 19 16.75 13.28 -52.83
CA TYR A 19 16.37 11.90 -52.50
C TYR A 19 16.66 11.55 -51.04
N TRP A 20 17.83 11.91 -50.51
CA TRP A 20 18.17 11.70 -49.10
C TRP A 20 17.27 12.48 -48.15
N VAL A 21 16.90 13.71 -48.51
CA VAL A 21 15.95 14.54 -47.74
C VAL A 21 14.56 13.92 -47.71
N MET A 22 14.08 13.36 -48.82
CA MET A 22 12.78 12.67 -48.87
C MET A 22 12.74 11.47 -47.91
N TRP A 23 13.76 10.61 -47.94
CA TRP A 23 13.87 9.49 -47.01
C TRP A 23 14.05 9.94 -45.55
N GLY A 24 14.80 11.02 -45.32
CA GLY A 24 14.95 11.65 -44.01
C GLY A 24 13.62 12.17 -43.47
N ALA A 25 12.79 12.81 -44.29
CA ALA A 25 11.47 13.31 -43.91
C ALA A 25 10.48 12.18 -43.56
N ILE A 26 10.56 11.05 -44.28
CA ILE A 26 9.78 9.85 -43.95
C ILE A 26 10.24 9.26 -42.62
N ALA A 27 11.55 9.12 -42.43
CA ALA A 27 12.12 8.59 -41.20
C ALA A 27 11.80 9.46 -39.97
N THR A 28 11.86 10.80 -40.10
CA THR A 28 11.47 11.71 -39.02
C THR A 28 9.97 11.68 -38.75
N GLY A 29 9.14 11.52 -39.79
CA GLY A 29 7.69 11.32 -39.63
C GLY A 29 7.36 10.06 -38.81
N VAL A 30 8.01 8.94 -39.13
CA VAL A 30 7.85 7.69 -38.38
C VAL A 30 8.39 7.82 -36.96
N ALA A 31 9.54 8.46 -36.78
CA ALA A 31 10.12 8.69 -35.45
C ALA A 31 9.24 9.60 -34.58
N ALA A 32 8.68 10.66 -35.16
CA ALA A 32 7.74 11.55 -34.48
C ALA A 32 6.47 10.80 -34.07
N PHE A 33 5.92 9.96 -34.95
CA PHE A 33 4.77 9.11 -34.61
C PHE A 33 5.09 8.11 -33.50
N GLY A 34 6.26 7.47 -33.55
CA GLY A 34 6.74 6.57 -32.50
C GLY A 34 6.82 7.28 -31.14
N SER A 35 7.38 8.49 -31.11
CA SER A 35 7.48 9.30 -29.89
C SER A 35 6.10 9.61 -29.28
N VAL A 36 5.13 10.00 -30.11
CA VAL A 36 3.75 10.26 -29.66
C VAL A 36 3.11 8.99 -29.07
N MET A 37 3.27 7.84 -29.73
CA MET A 37 2.75 6.57 -29.22
C MET A 37 3.40 6.18 -27.89
N THR A 38 4.72 6.35 -27.75
CA THR A 38 5.42 6.12 -26.48
C THR A 38 4.85 6.98 -25.36
N LEU A 39 4.53 8.25 -25.64
CA LEU A 39 3.98 9.17 -24.64
C LEU A 39 2.58 8.77 -24.19
N ILE A 40 1.74 8.30 -25.12
CA ILE A 40 0.40 7.75 -24.82
C ILE A 40 0.52 6.52 -23.91
N VAL A 41 1.39 5.57 -24.27
CA VAL A 41 1.59 4.34 -23.49
C VAL A 41 2.16 4.66 -22.11
N ALA A 42 3.13 5.57 -22.01
CA ALA A 42 3.70 6.02 -20.74
C ALA A 42 2.63 6.68 -19.84
N GLY A 43 1.77 7.52 -20.42
CA GLY A 43 0.64 8.12 -19.70
C GLY A 43 -0.34 7.08 -19.15
N ALA A 44 -0.70 6.08 -19.97
CA ALA A 44 -1.56 4.98 -19.55
C ALA A 44 -0.92 4.12 -18.45
N ALA A 45 0.38 3.84 -18.57
CA ALA A 45 1.14 3.09 -17.58
C ALA A 45 1.18 3.82 -16.22
N LEU A 46 1.45 5.13 -16.22
CA LEU A 46 1.45 5.94 -15.00
C LEU A 46 0.07 5.97 -14.31
N ASN A 47 -1.00 6.09 -15.09
CA ASN A 47 -2.35 6.07 -14.53
C ASN A 47 -2.68 4.70 -13.91
N THR A 48 -2.28 3.62 -14.58
CA THR A 48 -2.43 2.25 -14.08
C THR A 48 -1.64 2.03 -12.80
N TRP A 49 -0.38 2.48 -12.74
CA TRP A 49 0.46 2.39 -11.53
C TRP A 49 -0.16 3.13 -10.36
N LYS A 50 -0.69 4.33 -10.59
CA LYS A 50 -1.37 5.09 -9.54
C LYS A 50 -2.60 4.37 -8.98
N GLN A 51 -3.35 3.67 -9.83
CA GLN A 51 -4.48 2.84 -9.40
C GLN A 51 -3.99 1.61 -8.62
N GLN A 52 -2.93 0.95 -9.09
CA GLN A 52 -2.33 -0.19 -8.41
C GLN A 52 -1.76 0.16 -7.04
N GLU A 53 -1.09 1.31 -6.90
CA GLU A 53 -0.58 1.79 -5.61
C GLU A 53 -1.71 2.00 -4.59
N LYS A 54 -2.83 2.60 -5.01
CA LYS A 54 -4.02 2.75 -4.16
C LYS A 54 -4.56 1.39 -3.71
N THR A 55 -4.71 0.44 -4.63
CA THR A 55 -5.19 -0.91 -4.30
C THR A 55 -4.22 -1.66 -3.40
N LYS A 56 -2.90 -1.48 -3.61
CA LYS A 56 -1.86 -2.08 -2.78
C LYS A 56 -1.96 -1.60 -1.33
N ILE A 57 -2.04 -0.28 -1.13
CA ILE A 57 -2.19 0.33 0.20
C ILE A 57 -3.46 -0.20 0.90
N ARG A 58 -4.59 -0.29 0.19
CA ARG A 58 -5.85 -0.88 0.71
C ARG A 58 -5.68 -2.37 1.06
N SER A 59 -5.01 -3.14 0.21
CA SER A 59 -4.78 -4.57 0.47
C SER A 59 -3.87 -4.80 1.69
N GLU A 60 -2.90 -3.91 1.92
CA GLU A 60 -1.99 -3.94 3.05
C GLU A 60 -2.74 -3.68 4.36
N LEU A 61 -3.65 -2.69 4.39
CA LEU A 61 -4.54 -2.47 5.53
C LEU A 61 -5.42 -3.69 5.83
N LYS A 62 -5.99 -4.34 4.81
CA LYS A 62 -6.81 -5.55 5.04
C LYS A 62 -5.96 -6.69 5.60
N ARG A 63 -4.73 -6.84 5.11
CA ARG A 63 -3.78 -7.85 5.60
C ARG A 63 -3.38 -7.59 7.04
N SER A 64 -3.08 -6.34 7.41
CA SER A 64 -2.72 -5.98 8.79
C SER A 64 -3.89 -6.16 9.76
N LEU A 65 -5.13 -5.88 9.32
CA LEU A 65 -6.34 -6.18 10.10
C LEU A 65 -6.52 -7.69 10.32
N LEU A 66 -6.29 -8.52 9.31
CA LEU A 66 -6.33 -9.99 9.48
C LEU A 66 -5.23 -10.50 10.41
N ALA A 67 -4.04 -9.91 10.38
CA ALA A 67 -2.98 -10.25 11.32
C ALA A 67 -3.38 -9.88 12.76
N LEU A 68 -4.04 -8.73 12.94
CA LEU A 68 -4.62 -8.32 14.21
C LEU A 68 -5.71 -9.29 14.68
N ASP A 69 -6.61 -9.74 13.79
CA ASP A 69 -7.62 -10.76 14.10
C ASP A 69 -7.00 -12.04 14.66
N TYR A 70 -5.97 -12.54 13.98
CA TYR A 70 -5.26 -13.75 14.39
C TYR A 70 -4.55 -13.56 15.73
N ALA A 71 -3.93 -12.39 15.95
CA ALA A 71 -3.29 -12.06 17.23
C ALA A 71 -4.30 -11.98 18.39
N VAL A 72 -5.50 -11.44 18.15
CA VAL A 72 -6.59 -11.43 19.14
C VAL A 72 -7.08 -12.86 19.41
N HIS A 73 -7.14 -13.74 18.41
CA HIS A 73 -7.47 -15.15 18.63
C HIS A 73 -6.43 -15.90 19.46
N MET A 74 -5.14 -15.56 19.32
CA MET A 74 -4.04 -16.14 20.11
C MET A 74 -4.01 -15.66 21.56
N MET A 75 -4.78 -14.63 21.94
CA MET A 75 -4.90 -14.22 23.33
C MET A 75 -5.64 -15.27 24.17
N PRO A 76 -5.17 -15.54 25.41
CA PRO A 76 -5.80 -16.48 26.31
C PRO A 76 -7.22 -16.05 26.68
N ASP A 77 -8.16 -16.98 26.68
CA ASP A 77 -9.59 -16.68 26.94
C ASP A 77 -9.85 -16.23 28.39
N THR A 78 -8.89 -16.47 29.30
CA THR A 78 -8.93 -16.02 30.70
C THR A 78 -8.43 -14.58 30.90
N TRP A 79 -8.27 -13.81 29.82
CA TRP A 79 -7.77 -12.44 29.87
C TRP A 79 -8.71 -11.54 30.70
N ASN A 80 -8.16 -11.01 31.79
CA ASN A 80 -8.84 -10.10 32.70
C ASN A 80 -7.89 -8.98 33.14
N SER A 81 -8.41 -7.99 33.86
CA SER A 81 -7.61 -6.84 34.31
C SER A 81 -6.41 -7.23 35.18
N LEU A 82 -6.53 -8.31 35.97
CA LEU A 82 -5.44 -8.81 36.81
C LEU A 82 -4.33 -9.46 35.99
N THR A 83 -4.67 -10.30 34.99
CA THR A 83 -3.68 -10.90 34.08
C THR A 83 -3.00 -9.84 33.24
N ALA A 84 -3.75 -8.85 32.75
CA ALA A 84 -3.22 -7.72 32.00
C ALA A 84 -2.21 -6.89 32.82
N GLN A 85 -2.51 -6.62 34.10
CA GLN A 85 -1.61 -5.90 34.98
C GLN A 85 -0.35 -6.71 35.29
N ARG A 86 -0.48 -8.02 35.57
CA ARG A 86 0.68 -8.92 35.79
C ARG A 86 1.60 -8.98 34.58
N VAL A 87 1.04 -9.18 33.39
CA VAL A 87 1.80 -9.21 32.13
C VAL A 87 2.50 -7.88 31.86
N ASN A 88 1.84 -6.73 32.08
CA ASN A 88 2.49 -5.42 31.90
C ASN A 88 3.63 -5.17 32.90
N ILE A 89 3.49 -5.62 34.15
CA ILE A 89 4.58 -5.55 35.14
C ILE A 89 5.74 -6.47 34.73
N ALA A 90 5.46 -7.70 34.30
CA ALA A 90 6.47 -8.65 33.83
C ALA A 90 7.20 -8.18 32.56
N LEU A 91 6.51 -7.48 31.65
CA LEU A 91 7.10 -6.85 30.47
C LEU A 91 8.07 -5.71 30.83
N THR A 92 7.75 -4.96 31.89
CA THR A 92 8.54 -3.79 32.31
C THR A 92 9.69 -4.20 33.23
N GLN A 93 9.46 -5.17 34.11
CA GLN A 93 10.40 -5.66 35.10
C GLN A 93 10.71 -7.13 34.81
N LYS A 94 11.86 -7.37 34.16
CA LYS A 94 12.36 -8.72 33.81
C LYS A 94 12.50 -9.70 35.00
N ALA A 95 12.37 -9.22 36.24
CA ALA A 95 12.57 -9.99 37.48
C ALA A 95 11.31 -10.72 38.01
N PHE A 96 10.10 -10.34 37.58
CA PHE A 96 8.83 -10.91 38.06
C PHE A 96 8.16 -11.76 36.98
N ARG A 97 8.80 -12.87 36.58
CA ARG A 97 8.18 -13.87 35.71
C ARG A 97 7.56 -14.97 36.57
N PHE A 98 6.24 -15.12 36.48
CA PHE A 98 5.53 -16.25 37.06
C PHE A 98 5.42 -17.38 36.03
N ASP A 99 5.55 -18.62 36.49
CA ASP A 99 5.39 -19.81 35.66
C ASP A 99 3.95 -19.87 35.10
N GLY A 100 3.80 -19.94 33.77
CA GLY A 100 2.51 -19.88 33.06
C GLY A 100 2.11 -18.52 32.46
N ASP A 101 2.79 -17.41 32.78
CA ASP A 101 2.52 -16.10 32.16
C ASP A 101 3.28 -15.91 30.82
N GLU A 102 4.20 -16.82 30.45
CA GLU A 102 5.08 -16.68 29.28
C GLU A 102 4.31 -16.65 27.96
N ASP A 103 3.31 -17.53 27.79
CA ASP A 103 2.45 -17.56 26.60
C ASP A 103 1.60 -16.28 26.48
N ALA A 104 1.08 -15.76 27.60
CA ALA A 104 0.31 -14.52 27.63
C ALA A 104 1.18 -13.29 27.34
N ILE A 105 2.44 -13.30 27.79
CA ILE A 105 3.43 -12.26 27.47
C ILE A 105 3.74 -12.27 25.98
N VAL A 106 3.99 -13.44 25.38
CA VAL A 106 4.27 -13.57 23.94
C VAL A 106 3.06 -13.12 23.11
N ALA A 107 1.85 -13.57 23.45
CA ALA A 107 0.61 -13.15 22.79
C ALA A 107 0.40 -11.63 22.88
N MET A 108 0.71 -11.00 24.03
CA MET A 108 0.62 -9.56 24.22
C MET A 108 1.65 -8.77 23.40
N ILE A 109 2.87 -9.28 23.26
CA ILE A 109 3.88 -8.67 22.40
C ILE A 109 3.45 -8.73 20.94
N GLU A 110 2.99 -9.90 20.48
CA GLU A 110 2.53 -10.07 19.09
C GLU A 110 1.30 -9.21 18.82
N LEU A 111 0.35 -9.13 19.76
CA LEU A 111 -0.81 -8.26 19.64
C LEU A 111 -0.41 -6.78 19.49
N LYS A 112 0.50 -6.28 20.34
CA LYS A 112 0.98 -4.89 20.25
C LYS A 112 1.69 -4.62 18.92
N LYS A 113 2.43 -5.60 18.41
CA LYS A 113 3.11 -5.50 17.11
C LYS A 113 2.10 -5.47 15.96
N CYS A 114 1.14 -6.39 15.92
CA CYS A 114 0.08 -6.41 14.90
C CYS A 114 -0.78 -5.14 14.97
N TRP A 115 -1.05 -4.61 16.16
CA TRP A 115 -1.72 -3.32 16.32
C TRP A 115 -0.93 -2.16 15.71
N HIS A 116 0.39 -2.12 15.95
CA HIS A 116 1.23 -1.08 15.37
C HIS A 116 1.30 -1.18 13.84
N GLU A 117 1.36 -2.39 13.29
CA GLU A 117 1.31 -2.63 11.84
C GLU A 117 -0.06 -2.23 11.25
N ALA A 118 -1.16 -2.48 11.97
CA ALA A 118 -2.49 -2.02 11.56
C ALA A 118 -2.62 -0.50 11.62
N LEU A 119 -2.07 0.14 12.65
CA LEU A 119 -2.05 1.59 12.79
C LEU A 119 -1.22 2.26 11.69
N SER A 120 -0.04 1.73 11.37
CA SER A 120 0.80 2.28 10.31
C SER A 120 0.13 2.16 8.95
N ALA A 121 -0.49 1.02 8.64
CA ALA A 121 -1.27 0.84 7.44
C ALA A 121 -2.49 1.78 7.40
N TRP A 122 -3.16 2.01 8.53
CA TRP A 122 -4.28 2.94 8.63
C TRP A 122 -3.86 4.38 8.32
N VAL A 123 -2.76 4.85 8.91
CA VAL A 123 -2.21 6.21 8.67
C VAL A 123 -1.85 6.40 7.19
N MET A 124 -1.31 5.37 6.52
CA MET A 124 -1.05 5.42 5.08
C MET A 124 -2.34 5.50 4.24
N CYS A 125 -3.46 5.00 4.76
CA CYS A 125 -4.76 4.99 4.07
C CYS A 125 -5.66 6.19 4.40
N GLU A 126 -5.42 6.91 5.50
CA GLU A 126 -6.33 7.94 6.04
C GLU A 126 -6.71 8.99 4.99
N GLY A 127 -5.74 9.44 4.18
CA GLY A 127 -5.98 10.41 3.11
C GLY A 127 -6.85 9.88 1.96
N GLN A 128 -6.90 8.56 1.76
CA GLN A 128 -7.62 7.90 0.67
C GLN A 128 -9.02 7.41 1.07
N LEU A 129 -9.31 7.36 2.38
CA LEU A 129 -10.54 6.77 2.94
C LEU A 129 -11.50 7.79 3.57
N LYS A 130 -11.22 9.10 3.46
CA LYS A 130 -12.01 10.20 4.08
C LYS A 130 -13.52 10.19 3.77
N ASN A 131 -13.94 9.58 2.67
CA ASN A 131 -15.33 9.53 2.24
C ASN A 131 -16.10 8.29 2.76
N THR A 132 -15.49 7.46 3.60
CA THR A 132 -16.10 6.21 4.07
C THR A 132 -16.32 6.23 5.59
N ASN A 133 -17.32 5.47 6.06
CA ASN A 133 -17.58 5.25 7.50
C ASN A 133 -16.46 4.50 8.23
N LEU A 134 -15.36 4.14 7.54
CA LEU A 134 -14.20 3.45 8.08
C LEU A 134 -13.50 4.25 9.18
N THR A 135 -13.46 5.58 9.11
CA THR A 135 -12.83 6.40 10.16
C THR A 135 -13.57 6.25 11.50
N LYS A 136 -14.91 6.16 11.46
CA LYS A 136 -15.71 5.94 12.66
C LYS A 136 -15.46 4.53 13.23
N LEU A 137 -15.51 3.52 12.36
CA LEU A 137 -15.24 2.12 12.75
C LEU A 137 -13.83 1.94 13.32
N TRP A 138 -12.83 2.63 12.77
CA TRP A 138 -11.46 2.59 13.28
C TRP A 138 -11.35 3.20 14.68
N ASN A 139 -12.01 4.33 14.92
CA ASN A 139 -12.03 4.95 16.25
C ASN A 139 -12.71 4.03 17.28
N GLU A 140 -13.85 3.43 16.92
CA GLU A 140 -14.56 2.46 17.78
C GLU A 140 -13.71 1.20 18.05
N LEU A 141 -12.96 0.72 17.06
CA LEU A 141 -12.01 -0.38 17.22
C LEU A 141 -10.85 0.00 18.14
N SER A 142 -10.28 1.20 17.97
CA SER A 142 -9.18 1.69 18.81
C SER A 142 -9.59 1.85 20.26
N GLU A 143 -10.79 2.34 20.53
CA GLU A 143 -11.34 2.43 21.88
C GLU A 143 -11.52 1.03 22.50
N SER A 144 -12.13 0.11 21.74
CA SER A 144 -12.33 -1.28 22.17
C SER A 144 -11.00 -2.02 22.41
N TYR A 145 -9.97 -1.72 21.62
CA TYR A 145 -8.62 -2.27 21.78
C TYR A 145 -7.95 -1.77 23.07
N LEU A 146 -8.07 -0.48 23.39
CA LEU A 146 -7.55 0.09 24.64
C LEU A 146 -8.26 -0.53 25.86
N GLU A 147 -9.59 -0.67 25.82
CA GLU A 147 -10.35 -1.35 26.87
C GLU A 147 -9.91 -2.81 27.06
N PHE A 148 -9.54 -3.50 25.98
CA PHE A 148 -9.04 -4.87 26.04
C PHE A 148 -7.62 -4.96 26.61
N LEU A 149 -6.74 -4.02 26.26
CA LEU A 149 -5.41 -3.94 26.87
C LEU A 149 -5.47 -3.73 28.39
N GLU A 150 -6.48 -3.03 28.88
CA GLU A 150 -6.75 -2.85 30.32
C GLU A 150 -7.46 -4.05 30.96
N GLY A 151 -7.86 -5.04 30.16
CA GLY A 151 -8.59 -6.23 30.59
C GLY A 151 -10.04 -5.96 31.00
N LYS A 152 -10.63 -4.86 30.50
CA LYS A 152 -12.02 -4.45 30.73
C LYS A 152 -12.98 -4.93 29.64
N ALA A 153 -12.48 -5.18 28.43
CA ALA A 153 -13.28 -5.68 27.32
C ALA A 153 -13.06 -7.18 27.07
N THR A 154 -14.12 -7.86 26.63
CA THR A 154 -14.09 -9.26 26.22
C THR A 154 -13.56 -9.40 24.79
N LYS A 155 -12.78 -10.44 24.54
CA LYS A 155 -12.25 -10.84 23.21
C LYS A 155 -13.30 -10.76 22.09
N LEU A 156 -14.53 -11.21 22.37
CA LEU A 156 -15.65 -11.20 21.41
C LEU A 156 -16.00 -9.78 20.90
N LYS A 157 -15.93 -8.75 21.76
CA LYS A 157 -16.26 -7.37 21.39
C LYS A 157 -15.30 -6.82 20.34
N ILE A 158 -14.01 -7.17 20.43
CA ILE A 158 -13.03 -6.79 19.40
C ILE A 158 -13.26 -7.58 18.11
N LEU A 159 -13.46 -8.89 18.22
CA LEU A 159 -13.67 -9.75 17.05
C LEU A 159 -14.90 -9.33 16.24
N GLU A 160 -16.00 -8.96 16.90
CA GLU A 160 -17.19 -8.43 16.24
C GLU A 160 -16.89 -7.12 15.51
N LYS A 161 -16.19 -6.17 16.15
CA LYS A 161 -15.80 -4.89 15.53
C LYS A 161 -14.84 -5.08 14.36
N LEU A 162 -13.96 -6.07 14.45
CA LEU A 162 -13.03 -6.42 13.39
C LEU A 162 -13.74 -7.08 12.21
N ALA A 163 -14.73 -7.95 12.48
CA ALA A 163 -15.60 -8.54 11.47
C ALA A 163 -16.45 -7.48 10.75
N GLU A 164 -17.01 -6.50 11.49
CA GLU A 164 -17.69 -5.34 10.90
C GLU A 164 -16.76 -4.59 9.94
N MET A 165 -15.51 -4.33 10.33
CA MET A 165 -14.52 -3.65 9.49
C MET A 165 -14.11 -4.49 8.27
N HIS A 166 -14.00 -5.81 8.41
CA HIS A 166 -13.71 -6.73 7.30
C HIS A 166 -14.87 -6.87 6.30
N SER A 167 -16.11 -6.67 6.75
CA SER A 167 -17.30 -6.73 5.91
C SER A 167 -17.41 -5.55 4.94
N VAL A 168 -16.75 -4.42 5.26
CA VAL A 168 -16.68 -3.26 4.38
C VAL A 168 -15.84 -3.61 3.15
N LYS A 169 -16.46 -3.54 1.96
CA LYS A 169 -15.73 -3.62 0.70
C LYS A 169 -15.05 -2.27 0.44
N PHE A 170 -13.72 -2.25 0.53
CA PHE A 170 -12.93 -1.05 0.24
C PHE A 170 -11.78 -1.29 -0.76
N ILE A 171 -11.60 -2.53 -1.25
CA ILE A 171 -10.50 -2.89 -2.17
C ILE A 171 -10.89 -2.70 -3.64
N PHE A 172 -12.14 -3.01 -3.99
CA PHE A 172 -12.67 -2.89 -5.35
C PHE A 172 -13.99 -2.12 -5.25
N ASP A 173 -13.95 -0.84 -5.62
CA ASP A 173 -15.14 -0.10 -6.06
C ASP A 173 -15.27 -0.29 -7.58
#